data_AF-A0A2T6FNE9-F1
#
_entry.id   AF-A0A2T6FNE9-F1
#
_cell.length_a   1.000
_cell.length_b   1.000
_cell.length_c   1.000
_cell.angle_alpha   90.00
_cell.angle_beta   90.00
_cell.angle_gamma   90.00
#
_symmetry.space_group_name_H-M   'P 1'
#
loop_
_entity.id
_entity.type
_entity.pdbx_description
1 polymer ?
#
loop_
_entity_poly.entity_id
_entity_poly.type
_entity_poly.pdbx_seq_one_letter_code
_entity_poly.pdbx_strand_id
1 'polypeptide(L)'
;MLEFYKRTALALFILFLVSGFIAFECFYQSKHQTLLLPAGQSDIPWRAVISSDMDDGGRSTYSIKESSYNIDYDFWLHDGVQYPYVSFATRFTQSGSGAASPVDHHIDLSSYTSVKFKIKCNPANILMFTVYSFDEQVSTLDNLLTYRIPSVYFACDRNWSDVEIDLNKLETPEWWLRQHANLANRNYSLQKVASFTVGNSVQSPLLTDSNVAIDNLVLESRSWIKLISGVALLLMVWSYFVFWVFRNYAISLTTDVQARLQKDIPLIAYQQLSIESHKDKERSALLKYMVTEYQNPSLDLETVSQQVGMNKSKVNDILKEEIGLTFNAYLNKLRITEAARLLAENNDMNIAEVAFSVGYNNASYFNRLFKSEYGCAPKAFKSLKLNKTLIDQ
;
A
#
# COMPACT_ATOMS: atom_id res chain seq x y z
N MET A 1 -12.68 -26.25 -2.41
CA MET A 1 -11.81 -25.30 -3.15
C MET A 1 -12.55 -24.19 -3.90
N LEU A 2 -13.50 -24.48 -4.82
CA LEU A 2 -14.18 -23.42 -5.60
C LEU A 2 -14.90 -22.36 -4.72
N GLU A 3 -15.57 -22.81 -3.67
CA GLU A 3 -16.28 -21.93 -2.75
C GLU A 3 -15.35 -21.02 -1.94
N PHE A 4 -14.17 -21.53 -1.55
CA PHE A 4 -13.11 -20.74 -0.94
C PHE A 4 -12.69 -19.59 -1.87
N TYR A 5 -12.39 -19.87 -3.14
CA TYR A 5 -11.99 -18.83 -4.08
C TYR A 5 -13.08 -17.78 -4.31
N LYS A 6 -14.37 -18.17 -4.36
CA LYS A 6 -15.49 -17.21 -4.46
C LYS A 6 -15.57 -16.29 -3.25
N ARG A 7 -15.46 -16.84 -2.03
CA ARG A 7 -15.49 -16.04 -0.79
C ARG A 7 -14.27 -15.11 -0.69
N THR A 8 -13.09 -15.60 -1.04
CA THR A 8 -11.85 -14.82 -1.04
C THR A 8 -11.89 -13.69 -2.07
N ALA A 9 -12.44 -13.94 -3.27
CA ALA A 9 -12.59 -12.91 -4.30
C ALA A 9 -13.55 -11.79 -3.86
N LEU A 10 -14.68 -12.16 -3.22
CA LEU A 10 -15.62 -11.18 -2.67
C LEU A 10 -15.00 -10.38 -1.51
N ALA A 11 -14.27 -11.05 -0.61
CA ALA A 11 -13.56 -10.38 0.48
C ALA A 11 -12.46 -9.42 -0.04
N LEU A 12 -11.72 -9.81 -1.08
CA LEU A 12 -10.73 -8.97 -1.74
C LEU A 12 -11.38 -7.72 -2.37
N PHE A 13 -12.53 -7.88 -3.02
CA PHE A 13 -13.27 -6.75 -3.59
C PHE A 13 -13.70 -5.75 -2.50
N ILE A 14 -14.23 -6.24 -1.39
CA ILE A 14 -14.59 -5.40 -0.23
C ILE A 14 -13.34 -4.71 0.34
N LEU A 15 -12.22 -5.43 0.45
CA LEU A 15 -10.95 -4.87 0.93
C LEU A 15 -10.48 -3.68 0.08
N PHE A 16 -10.61 -3.75 -1.25
CA PHE A 16 -10.29 -2.64 -2.14
C PHE A 16 -11.20 -1.43 -1.91
N LEU A 17 -12.51 -1.65 -1.76
CA LEU A 17 -13.44 -0.55 -1.46
C LEU A 17 -13.12 0.13 -0.13
N VAL A 18 -12.88 -0.66 0.93
CA VAL A 18 -12.51 -0.14 2.25
C VAL A 18 -11.16 0.59 2.18
N SER A 19 -10.18 0.05 1.46
CA SER A 19 -8.87 0.69 1.29
C SER A 19 -8.99 2.03 0.57
N GLY A 20 -9.81 2.10 -0.49
CA GLY A 20 -10.10 3.33 -1.20
C GLY A 20 -10.76 4.39 -0.31
N PHE A 21 -11.72 3.98 0.51
CA PHE A 21 -12.39 4.86 1.47
C PHE A 21 -11.42 5.40 2.53
N ILE A 22 -10.60 4.54 3.14
CA ILE A 22 -9.56 4.94 4.11
C ILE A 22 -8.59 5.94 3.48
N ALA A 23 -8.08 5.64 2.28
CA ALA A 23 -7.15 6.51 1.58
C ALA A 23 -7.77 7.89 1.28
N PHE A 24 -9.04 7.91 0.84
CA PHE A 24 -9.78 9.14 0.55
C PHE A 24 -9.98 9.98 1.81
N GLU A 25 -10.47 9.39 2.90
CA GLU A 25 -10.68 10.08 4.18
C GLU A 25 -9.37 10.63 4.75
N CYS A 26 -8.29 9.83 4.77
CA CYS A 26 -6.99 10.31 5.23
C CYS A 26 -6.46 11.45 4.37
N PHE A 27 -6.64 11.39 3.04
CA PHE A 27 -6.24 12.45 2.14
C PHE A 27 -7.06 13.72 2.36
N TYR A 28 -8.37 13.60 2.54
CA TYR A 28 -9.27 14.72 2.79
C TYR A 28 -8.96 15.40 4.13
N GLN A 29 -8.88 14.62 5.20
CA GLN A 29 -8.56 15.12 6.54
C GLN A 29 -7.11 15.61 6.68
N SER A 30 -6.22 15.28 5.73
CA SER A 30 -4.84 15.79 5.74
C SER A 30 -4.76 17.29 5.44
N LYS A 31 -5.76 17.85 4.76
CA LYS A 31 -5.78 19.27 4.41
C LYS A 31 -6.27 20.09 5.60
N HIS A 32 -5.50 21.09 5.97
CA HIS A 32 -5.86 22.08 6.97
C HIS A 32 -5.77 23.47 6.35
N GLN A 33 -6.76 24.30 6.65
CA GLN A 33 -6.86 25.66 6.16
C GLN A 33 -6.75 26.62 7.34
N THR A 34 -5.92 27.64 7.19
CA THR A 34 -5.71 28.70 8.17
C THR A 34 -6.09 30.01 7.52
N LEU A 35 -7.05 30.72 8.12
CA LEU A 35 -7.58 31.96 7.55
C LEU A 35 -6.60 33.11 7.81
N LEU A 36 -6.39 33.95 6.79
CA LEU A 36 -5.76 35.25 6.91
C LEU A 36 -6.80 36.38 6.76
N LEU A 37 -7.81 36.22 5.91
CA LEU A 37 -8.96 37.14 5.84
C LEU A 37 -10.23 36.47 6.39
N PRO A 38 -11.07 37.19 7.15
CA PRO A 38 -10.89 38.55 7.66
C PRO A 38 -9.75 38.70 8.67
N ALA A 39 -9.03 39.83 8.65
CA ALA A 39 -7.85 40.08 9.48
C ALA A 39 -8.13 39.93 10.99
N GLY A 40 -9.32 40.35 11.45
CA GLY A 40 -9.72 40.24 12.86
C GLY A 40 -10.08 38.82 13.33
N GLN A 41 -10.26 37.87 12.41
CA GLN A 41 -10.53 36.46 12.71
C GLN A 41 -9.35 35.55 12.31
N SER A 42 -8.24 36.15 11.88
CA SER A 42 -7.06 35.43 11.43
C SER A 42 -6.40 34.70 12.61
N ASP A 43 -6.14 33.41 12.45
CA ASP A 43 -5.36 32.62 13.42
C ASP A 43 -3.91 33.15 13.51
N ILE A 44 -3.46 33.80 12.43
CA ILE A 44 -2.14 34.38 12.30
C ILE A 44 -2.28 35.91 12.28
N PRO A 45 -1.87 36.65 13.33
CA PRO A 45 -2.01 38.10 13.35
C PRO A 45 -1.14 38.78 12.28
N TRP A 46 -1.76 39.64 11.47
CA TRP A 46 -1.08 40.47 10.48
C TRP A 46 -1.77 41.83 10.33
N ARG A 47 -1.06 42.78 9.72
CA ARG A 47 -1.59 44.10 9.36
C ARG A 47 -1.35 44.40 7.87
N ALA A 48 -2.31 45.09 7.27
CA ALA A 48 -2.17 45.60 5.92
C ALA A 48 -1.12 46.72 5.87
N VAL A 49 -0.19 46.63 4.92
CA VAL A 49 0.76 47.69 4.58
C VAL A 49 0.77 47.84 3.07
N ILE A 50 0.65 49.05 2.56
CA ILE A 50 0.93 49.33 1.14
C ILE A 50 2.20 50.16 1.08
N SER A 51 3.09 49.77 0.17
CA SER A 51 4.31 50.50 -0.18
C SER A 51 4.29 50.88 -1.65
N SER A 52 4.98 51.97 -1.98
CA SER A 52 5.08 52.46 -3.35
C SER A 52 6.45 53.02 -3.63
N ASP A 53 6.77 53.18 -4.91
CA ASP A 53 8.00 53.83 -5.36
C ASP A 53 8.20 55.27 -4.84
N MET A 54 7.21 55.90 -4.22
CA MET A 54 7.36 57.19 -3.55
C MET A 54 8.48 57.18 -2.51
N ASP A 55 8.69 56.05 -1.82
CA ASP A 55 9.77 55.88 -0.84
C ASP A 55 11.16 55.90 -1.51
N ASP A 56 11.21 55.63 -2.82
CA ASP A 56 12.42 55.57 -3.65
C ASP A 56 12.51 56.76 -4.64
N GLY A 57 11.75 57.83 -4.40
CA GLY A 57 11.76 59.04 -5.24
C GLY A 57 10.82 58.99 -6.47
N GLY A 58 9.95 57.98 -6.52
CA GLY A 58 8.87 57.85 -7.50
C GLY A 58 7.66 58.74 -7.21
N ARG A 59 6.61 58.54 -8.00
CA ARG A 59 5.37 59.34 -7.96
C ARG A 59 4.10 58.49 -8.09
N SER A 60 4.22 57.17 -7.94
CA SER A 60 3.07 56.28 -8.00
C SER A 60 2.23 56.44 -6.73
N THR A 61 0.92 56.53 -6.86
CA THR A 61 0.01 56.78 -5.73
C THR A 61 -0.87 55.58 -5.46
N TYR A 62 -1.37 55.47 -4.23
CA TYR A 62 -2.29 54.40 -3.84
C TYR A 62 -3.35 54.90 -2.84
N SER A 63 -4.45 54.16 -2.73
CA SER A 63 -5.51 54.40 -1.75
C SER A 63 -6.09 53.09 -1.26
N ILE A 64 -6.15 52.89 0.06
CA ILE A 64 -6.76 51.71 0.68
C ILE A 64 -8.24 52.03 0.95
N LYS A 65 -9.15 51.22 0.42
CA LYS A 65 -10.59 51.31 0.70
C LYS A 65 -11.01 50.40 1.84
N GLU A 66 -10.49 49.16 1.85
CA GLU A 66 -10.80 48.15 2.86
C GLU A 66 -9.59 47.21 3.02
N SER A 67 -9.39 46.72 4.25
CA SER A 67 -8.31 45.79 4.58
C SER A 67 -8.64 44.80 5.70
N SER A 68 -9.82 44.92 6.32
CA SER A 68 -10.23 44.11 7.46
C SER A 68 -10.97 42.84 7.04
N TYR A 69 -11.92 42.95 6.11
CA TYR A 69 -12.77 41.83 5.67
C TYR A 69 -12.33 41.27 4.32
N ASN A 70 -12.15 42.17 3.36
CA ASN A 70 -11.45 41.94 2.11
C ASN A 70 -10.34 42.99 2.01
N ILE A 71 -9.51 42.87 0.98
CA ILE A 71 -8.51 43.88 0.65
C ILE A 71 -8.97 44.55 -0.62
N ASP A 72 -9.22 45.85 -0.59
CA ASP A 72 -9.59 46.65 -1.76
C ASP A 72 -8.74 47.91 -1.78
N TYR A 73 -7.92 48.06 -2.81
CA TYR A 73 -7.07 49.23 -2.99
C TYR A 73 -7.00 49.67 -4.45
N ASP A 74 -6.88 50.97 -4.62
CA ASP A 74 -6.55 51.61 -5.88
C ASP A 74 -5.07 51.94 -5.93
N PHE A 75 -4.48 51.87 -7.11
CA PHE A 75 -3.14 52.35 -7.38
C PHE A 75 -3.05 52.99 -8.77
N TRP A 76 -2.09 53.89 -8.90
CA TRP A 76 -1.77 54.57 -10.14
C TRP A 76 -0.25 54.64 -10.29
N LEU A 77 0.28 54.02 -11.34
CA LEU A 77 1.72 53.92 -11.57
C LEU A 77 2.22 55.09 -12.41
N HIS A 78 3.23 55.81 -11.92
CA HIS A 78 3.89 56.87 -12.68
C HIS A 78 5.14 56.36 -13.38
N ASP A 79 5.37 56.73 -14.63
CA ASP A 79 6.60 56.44 -15.40
C ASP A 79 7.85 57.26 -14.97
N GLY A 80 7.86 57.85 -13.77
CA GLY A 80 8.90 58.76 -13.32
C GLY A 80 10.21 58.08 -12.91
N VAL A 81 10.18 56.77 -12.70
CA VAL A 81 11.32 55.94 -12.32
C VAL A 81 11.40 54.72 -13.23
N GLN A 82 12.57 54.08 -13.30
CA GLN A 82 12.78 52.92 -14.17
C GLN A 82 11.87 51.73 -13.83
N TYR A 83 11.54 51.55 -12.55
CA TYR A 83 10.71 50.44 -12.05
C TYR A 83 9.66 50.95 -11.07
N PRO A 84 8.55 51.55 -11.56
CA PRO A 84 7.51 52.04 -10.69
C PRO A 84 6.78 50.87 -10.04
N TYR A 85 6.50 50.99 -8.75
CA TYR A 85 5.81 49.95 -8.02
C TYR A 85 4.79 50.46 -7.01
N VAL A 86 3.76 49.64 -6.82
CA VAL A 86 2.85 49.67 -5.68
C VAL A 86 2.62 48.23 -5.27
N SER A 87 2.78 47.94 -3.99
CA SER A 87 2.61 46.59 -3.45
C SER A 87 1.82 46.62 -2.15
N PHE A 88 0.83 45.74 -2.07
CA PHE A 88 0.12 45.42 -0.83
C PHE A 88 0.87 44.29 -0.12
N ALA A 89 1.00 44.39 1.21
CA ALA A 89 1.69 43.44 2.06
C ALA A 89 0.82 43.02 3.25
N THR A 90 0.70 41.70 3.48
CA THR A 90 0.22 41.14 4.75
C THR A 90 1.41 41.01 5.70
N ARG A 91 1.71 42.06 6.46
CA ARG A 91 2.84 42.07 7.38
C ARG A 91 2.48 41.34 8.66
N PHE A 92 3.18 40.26 8.96
CA PHE A 92 2.93 39.50 10.19
C PHE A 92 3.33 40.32 11.42
N THR A 93 2.52 40.23 12.47
CA THR A 93 2.68 41.02 13.70
C THR A 93 2.62 40.10 14.91
N GLN A 94 3.18 40.52 16.04
CA GLN A 94 2.99 39.81 17.29
C GLN A 94 1.66 40.22 17.93
N SER A 95 0.91 39.25 18.48
CA SER A 95 -0.32 39.55 19.23
C SER A 95 0.01 40.36 20.49
N GLY A 96 -0.48 41.60 20.56
CA GLY A 96 -0.41 42.44 21.76
C GLY A 96 0.73 43.46 21.88
N SER A 97 1.59 43.65 20.87
CA SER A 97 2.60 44.72 20.89
C SER A 97 2.14 45.96 20.10
N GLY A 98 1.91 47.07 20.81
CA GLY A 98 1.54 48.36 20.25
C GLY A 98 2.73 49.21 19.75
N ALA A 99 3.82 48.63 19.26
CA ALA A 99 5.04 49.39 18.96
C ALA A 99 5.76 48.97 17.66
N ALA A 100 5.54 49.77 16.61
CA ALA A 100 6.52 50.55 15.85
C ALA A 100 7.95 50.02 15.58
N SER A 101 8.15 48.77 15.16
CA SER A 101 9.35 48.45 14.34
C SER A 101 8.96 47.91 12.95
N PRO A 102 9.83 48.11 11.92
CA PRO A 102 9.48 47.84 10.54
C PRO A 102 9.25 46.35 10.24
N VAL A 103 9.82 45.43 11.05
CA VAL A 103 9.70 43.97 10.94
C VAL A 103 9.61 43.32 12.32
N ASP A 104 8.44 43.37 12.94
CA ASP A 104 8.30 42.93 14.34
C ASP A 104 8.18 41.42 14.54
N HIS A 105 7.90 40.65 13.48
CA HIS A 105 7.64 39.22 13.65
C HIS A 105 7.88 38.40 12.39
N HIS A 106 8.49 37.22 12.58
CA HIS A 106 8.58 36.17 11.57
C HIS A 106 7.71 35.01 11.98
N ILE A 107 7.06 34.40 10.99
CA ILE A 107 6.23 33.23 11.21
C ILE A 107 6.83 32.04 10.49
N ASP A 108 6.81 30.90 11.17
CA ASP A 108 7.15 29.62 10.57
C ASP A 108 5.95 29.12 9.75
N LEU A 109 6.12 29.22 8.43
CA LEU A 109 5.16 28.75 7.44
C LEU A 109 5.60 27.46 6.75
N SER A 110 6.62 26.78 7.26
CA SER A 110 7.18 25.55 6.66
C SER A 110 6.17 24.39 6.59
N SER A 111 5.12 24.42 7.41
CA SER A 111 4.03 23.44 7.37
C SER A 111 3.01 23.70 6.24
N TYR A 112 2.99 24.90 5.67
CA TYR A 112 2.06 25.30 4.63
C TYR A 112 2.63 25.04 3.24
N THR A 113 1.77 24.61 2.33
CA THR A 113 2.13 24.23 0.96
C THR A 113 1.63 25.21 -0.08
N SER A 114 0.50 25.87 0.15
CA SER A 114 -0.06 26.84 -0.78
C SER A 114 -0.80 27.98 -0.10
N VAL A 115 -0.93 29.09 -0.82
CA VAL A 115 -1.79 30.22 -0.47
C VAL A 115 -2.91 30.28 -1.50
N LYS A 116 -4.15 30.41 -1.03
CA LYS A 116 -5.33 30.56 -1.88
C LYS A 116 -6.03 31.87 -1.59
N PHE A 117 -6.49 32.53 -2.63
CA PHE A 117 -7.32 33.72 -2.53
C PHE A 117 -8.14 33.91 -3.79
N LYS A 118 -9.23 34.67 -3.66
CA LYS A 118 -9.99 35.21 -4.78
C LYS A 118 -9.45 36.58 -5.10
N ILE A 119 -9.32 36.90 -6.39
CA ILE A 119 -8.87 38.22 -6.82
C ILE A 119 -9.70 38.75 -7.98
N LYS A 120 -9.81 40.07 -8.06
CA LYS A 120 -10.40 40.82 -9.17
C LYS A 120 -9.60 42.10 -9.40
N CYS A 121 -9.35 42.44 -10.66
CA CYS A 121 -8.62 43.65 -11.04
C CYS A 121 -9.36 44.45 -12.12
N ASN A 122 -9.26 45.77 -12.05
CA ASN A 122 -9.74 46.66 -13.10
C ASN A 122 -8.70 47.75 -13.38
N PRO A 123 -8.07 47.79 -14.56
CA PRO A 123 -8.21 46.85 -15.69
C PRO A 123 -7.61 45.46 -15.40
N ALA A 124 -7.81 44.52 -16.33
CA ALA A 124 -7.14 43.21 -16.25
C ALA A 124 -5.62 43.40 -16.28
N ASN A 125 -4.91 42.66 -15.45
CA ASN A 125 -3.51 42.91 -15.13
C ASN A 125 -2.75 41.59 -14.86
N ILE A 126 -1.43 41.64 -14.92
CA ILE A 126 -0.54 40.60 -14.41
C ILE A 126 0.13 41.14 -13.16
N LEU A 127 -0.09 40.47 -12.05
CA LEU A 127 0.44 40.84 -10.75
C LEU A 127 1.52 39.85 -10.32
N MET A 128 2.29 40.24 -9.30
CA MET A 128 3.35 39.44 -8.73
C MET A 128 3.02 39.12 -7.27
N PHE A 129 3.07 37.84 -6.91
CA PHE A 129 3.05 37.40 -5.53
C PHE A 129 4.48 37.17 -5.06
N THR A 130 4.87 37.73 -3.92
CA THR A 130 6.21 37.63 -3.36
C THR A 130 6.16 37.30 -1.88
N VAL A 131 7.06 36.43 -1.43
CA VAL A 131 7.24 36.11 -0.02
C VAL A 131 8.53 36.76 0.46
N TYR A 132 8.49 37.48 1.59
CA TYR A 132 9.69 38.02 2.22
C TYR A 132 10.22 36.99 3.23
N SER A 133 11.21 36.22 2.79
CA SER A 133 11.84 35.12 3.53
C SER A 133 13.18 35.56 4.10
N PHE A 134 13.38 35.35 5.40
CA PHE A 134 14.66 35.64 6.05
C PHE A 134 15.71 34.60 5.66
N ASP A 135 16.83 35.07 5.12
CA ASP A 135 18.00 34.26 4.79
C ASP A 135 19.10 34.50 5.83
N GLU A 136 19.48 33.46 6.57
CA GLU A 136 20.48 33.55 7.64
C GLU A 136 21.85 34.09 7.19
N GLN A 137 22.18 33.99 5.89
CA GLN A 137 23.47 34.41 5.38
C GLN A 137 23.51 35.88 4.95
N VAL A 138 22.35 36.46 4.64
CA VAL A 138 22.28 37.77 3.95
C VAL A 138 21.31 38.75 4.60
N SER A 139 20.23 38.24 5.19
CA SER A 139 19.16 39.08 5.72
C SER A 139 19.51 39.69 7.07
N THR A 140 19.12 40.95 7.25
CA THR A 140 19.20 41.67 8.52
C THR A 140 17.79 42.01 9.00
N LEU A 141 17.52 41.82 10.30
CA LEU A 141 16.15 41.86 10.83
C LEU A 141 15.41 43.16 10.53
N ASP A 142 16.11 44.30 10.61
CA ASP A 142 15.53 45.64 10.45
C ASP A 142 15.42 46.11 8.99
N ASN A 143 15.90 45.33 8.02
CA ASN A 143 15.95 45.74 6.61
C ASN A 143 15.33 44.70 5.67
N LEU A 144 14.07 44.91 5.30
CA LEU A 144 13.33 44.05 4.36
C LEU A 144 13.97 43.92 2.98
N LEU A 145 14.78 44.90 2.53
CA LEU A 145 15.43 44.82 1.23
C LEU A 145 16.49 43.70 1.17
N THR A 146 16.99 43.28 2.33
CA THR A 146 17.96 42.17 2.45
C THR A 146 17.31 40.79 2.51
N TYR A 147 15.96 40.73 2.54
CA TYR A 147 15.23 39.47 2.58
C TYR A 147 15.21 38.85 1.21
N ARG A 148 15.25 37.52 1.19
CA ARG A 148 15.03 36.79 -0.04
C ARG A 148 13.57 36.93 -0.45
N ILE A 149 13.35 37.19 -1.74
CA ILE A 149 12.05 37.52 -2.31
C ILE A 149 11.62 36.50 -3.37
N PRO A 150 11.43 35.22 -3.03
CA PRO A 150 10.88 34.26 -3.97
C PRO A 150 9.47 34.71 -4.41
N SER A 151 9.25 34.69 -5.72
CA SER A 151 8.09 35.32 -6.35
C SER A 151 7.54 34.50 -7.51
N VAL A 152 6.30 34.80 -7.89
CA VAL A 152 5.62 34.24 -9.06
C VAL A 152 4.64 35.27 -9.65
N TYR A 153 4.46 35.23 -10.97
CA TYR A 153 3.47 36.06 -11.66
C TYR A 153 2.16 35.30 -11.84
N PHE A 154 1.04 36.02 -11.75
CA PHE A 154 -0.29 35.46 -12.01
C PHE A 154 -1.19 36.50 -12.66
N ALA A 155 -2.17 36.03 -13.44
CA ALA A 155 -3.13 36.89 -14.12
C ALA A 155 -4.29 37.26 -13.19
N CYS A 156 -4.81 38.48 -13.37
CA CYS A 156 -5.94 39.01 -12.64
C CYS A 156 -6.93 39.68 -13.58
N ASP A 157 -8.15 39.17 -13.63
CA ASP A 157 -9.19 39.61 -14.56
C ASP A 157 -10.20 40.56 -13.92
N ARG A 158 -11.07 41.15 -14.75
CA ARG A 158 -12.19 42.00 -14.30
C ARG A 158 -13.27 41.26 -13.51
N ASN A 159 -13.28 39.94 -13.60
CA ASN A 159 -14.17 39.07 -12.82
C ASN A 159 -13.37 38.39 -11.71
N TRP A 160 -14.05 37.98 -10.66
CA TRP A 160 -13.45 37.18 -9.60
C TRP A 160 -12.89 35.87 -10.16
N SER A 161 -11.62 35.61 -9.87
CA SER A 161 -10.95 34.35 -10.16
C SER A 161 -10.28 33.80 -8.89
N ASP A 162 -10.25 32.47 -8.78
CA ASP A 162 -9.52 31.78 -7.72
C ASP A 162 -8.04 31.62 -8.14
N VAL A 163 -7.13 32.01 -7.25
CA VAL A 163 -5.68 31.88 -7.43
C VAL A 163 -5.14 30.96 -6.34
N GLU A 164 -4.38 29.95 -6.74
CA GLU A 164 -3.63 29.06 -5.84
C GLU A 164 -2.13 29.18 -6.15
N ILE A 165 -1.37 29.65 -5.17
CA ILE A 165 0.09 29.80 -5.27
C ILE A 165 0.76 28.69 -4.45
N ASP A 166 1.58 27.88 -5.10
CA ASP A 166 2.39 26.85 -4.44
C ASP A 166 3.63 27.49 -3.81
N LEU A 167 3.67 27.52 -2.48
CA LEU A 167 4.74 28.13 -1.68
C LEU A 167 6.05 27.35 -1.75
N ASN A 168 6.15 26.22 -2.45
CA ASN A 168 7.40 25.49 -2.68
C ASN A 168 7.93 25.65 -4.11
N LYS A 169 7.19 26.34 -4.99
CA LYS A 169 7.54 26.51 -6.41
C LYS A 169 7.87 27.96 -6.79
N LEU A 170 8.04 28.84 -5.80
CA LEU A 170 8.40 30.22 -6.06
C LEU A 170 9.87 30.31 -6.46
N GLU A 171 10.22 31.31 -7.26
CA GLU A 171 11.60 31.51 -7.71
C GLU A 171 12.15 32.83 -7.21
N THR A 172 13.38 32.80 -6.70
CA THR A 172 14.09 34.03 -6.33
C THR A 172 14.58 34.73 -7.60
N PRO A 173 14.21 36.00 -7.84
CA PRO A 173 14.65 36.73 -9.02
C PRO A 173 16.18 36.78 -9.15
N GLU A 174 16.68 36.69 -10.39
CA GLU A 174 18.12 36.68 -10.65
C GLU A 174 18.83 37.95 -10.17
N TRP A 175 18.17 39.11 -10.28
CA TRP A 175 18.76 40.38 -9.84
C TRP A 175 19.09 40.36 -8.34
N TRP A 176 18.20 39.77 -7.54
CA TRP A 176 18.39 39.67 -6.10
C TRP A 176 19.54 38.71 -5.80
N LEU A 177 19.58 37.55 -6.47
CA LEU A 177 20.69 36.62 -6.32
C LEU A 177 22.01 37.32 -6.69
N ARG A 178 22.12 38.00 -7.83
CA ARG A 178 23.37 38.70 -8.22
C ARG A 178 23.84 39.73 -7.19
N GLN A 179 22.91 40.34 -6.45
CA GLN A 179 23.22 41.37 -5.46
C GLN A 179 23.56 40.78 -4.08
N HIS A 180 22.95 39.65 -3.71
CA HIS A 180 22.91 39.17 -2.33
C HIS A 180 23.47 37.75 -2.14
N ALA A 181 23.41 36.86 -3.14
CA ALA A 181 23.72 35.45 -2.98
C ALA A 181 24.40 34.80 -4.21
N ASN A 182 24.83 33.55 -4.08
CA ASN A 182 25.33 32.79 -5.25
C ASN A 182 24.14 32.33 -6.13
N LEU A 183 24.26 32.45 -7.45
CA LEU A 183 23.26 31.98 -8.42
C LEU A 183 22.92 30.48 -8.30
N ALA A 184 23.82 29.68 -7.74
CA ALA A 184 23.58 28.26 -7.45
C ALA A 184 22.63 28.05 -6.25
N ASN A 185 22.56 29.01 -5.32
CA ASN A 185 21.73 28.90 -4.13
C ASN A 185 20.32 29.48 -4.37
N ARG A 186 19.47 28.70 -5.03
CA ARG A 186 18.09 29.12 -5.37
C ARG A 186 17.06 28.80 -4.29
N ASN A 187 17.39 27.93 -3.33
CA ASN A 187 16.46 27.50 -2.29
C ASN A 187 16.20 28.61 -1.26
N TYR A 188 14.95 28.75 -0.83
CA TYR A 188 14.56 29.65 0.27
C TYR A 188 13.91 28.86 1.40
N SER A 189 13.75 29.50 2.55
CA SER A 189 13.14 28.89 3.74
C SER A 189 11.82 29.57 4.10
N LEU A 190 10.82 28.77 4.47
CA LEU A 190 9.56 29.27 5.01
C LEU A 190 9.55 29.33 6.55
N GLN A 191 10.66 29.04 7.21
CA GLN A 191 10.73 29.05 8.69
C GLN A 191 10.63 30.45 9.29
N LYS A 192 11.06 31.46 8.53
CA LYS A 192 11.07 32.86 8.98
C LYS A 192 10.53 33.75 7.88
N VAL A 193 9.20 33.85 7.79
CA VAL A 193 8.51 34.70 6.82
C VAL A 193 8.05 35.99 7.49
N ALA A 194 8.41 37.13 6.92
CA ALA A 194 8.02 38.45 7.44
C ALA A 194 6.69 38.95 6.86
N SER A 195 6.44 38.71 5.57
CA SER A 195 5.20 39.12 4.92
C SER A 195 4.98 38.41 3.58
N PHE A 196 3.73 38.41 3.12
CA PHE A 196 3.38 38.18 1.73
C PHE A 196 3.03 39.48 1.07
N THR A 197 3.36 39.63 -0.21
CA THR A 197 3.01 40.82 -0.96
C THR A 197 2.39 40.49 -2.31
N VAL A 198 1.37 41.25 -2.69
CA VAL A 198 0.82 41.31 -4.04
C VAL A 198 1.15 42.68 -4.60
N GLY A 199 2.01 42.71 -5.63
CA GLY A 199 2.45 43.94 -6.28
C GLY A 199 2.18 43.94 -7.77
N ASN A 200 2.34 45.12 -8.38
CA ASN A 200 2.32 45.24 -9.84
C ASN A 200 3.49 44.48 -10.48
N SER A 201 3.33 44.16 -11.76
CA SER A 201 4.43 43.65 -12.59
C SER A 201 4.87 44.71 -13.60
N VAL A 202 5.91 44.38 -14.38
CA VAL A 202 6.33 45.18 -15.53
C VAL A 202 5.29 45.28 -16.65
N GLN A 203 4.25 44.43 -16.63
CA GLN A 203 3.14 44.46 -17.58
C GLN A 203 1.93 45.27 -17.09
N SER A 204 1.99 45.79 -15.86
CA SER A 204 0.91 46.61 -15.33
C SER A 204 0.82 47.95 -16.05
N PRO A 205 -0.40 48.43 -16.34
CA PRO A 205 -0.59 49.65 -17.10
C PRO A 205 -0.10 50.86 -16.31
N LEU A 206 0.73 51.68 -16.95
CA LEU A 206 1.18 52.96 -16.41
C LEU A 206 0.12 54.03 -16.65
N LEU A 207 0.13 55.07 -15.82
CA LEU A 207 -0.70 56.27 -15.93
C LEU A 207 -2.20 55.97 -16.03
N THR A 208 -2.64 54.85 -15.44
CA THR A 208 -4.01 54.34 -15.51
C THR A 208 -4.49 53.98 -14.11
N ASP A 209 -5.70 54.43 -13.75
CA ASP A 209 -6.34 54.03 -12.50
C ASP A 209 -6.56 52.51 -12.48
N SER A 210 -5.94 51.86 -11.51
CA SER A 210 -5.99 50.40 -11.35
C SER A 210 -6.54 50.06 -9.98
N ASN A 211 -7.51 49.16 -9.93
CA ASN A 211 -8.10 48.64 -8.70
C ASN A 211 -7.77 47.15 -8.56
N VAL A 212 -7.48 46.72 -7.33
CA VAL A 212 -7.28 45.31 -6.96
C VAL A 212 -8.10 44.99 -5.72
N ALA A 213 -8.94 43.97 -5.84
CA ALA A 213 -9.71 43.41 -4.74
C ALA A 213 -9.28 41.96 -4.48
N ILE A 214 -8.91 41.63 -3.25
CA ILE A 214 -8.55 40.28 -2.79
C ILE A 214 -9.52 39.86 -1.69
N ASP A 215 -10.04 38.64 -1.80
CA ASP A 215 -10.98 38.06 -0.84
C ASP A 215 -10.56 36.63 -0.47
N ASN A 216 -11.02 36.16 0.68
CA ASN A 216 -10.86 34.78 1.15
C ASN A 216 -9.41 34.27 1.09
N LEU A 217 -8.48 35.07 1.62
CA LEU A 217 -7.05 34.73 1.72
C LEU A 217 -6.84 33.65 2.79
N VAL A 218 -6.39 32.48 2.37
CA VAL A 218 -6.25 31.28 3.19
C VAL A 218 -4.92 30.59 2.91
N LEU A 219 -4.24 30.14 3.96
CA LEU A 219 -3.08 29.27 3.89
C LEU A 219 -3.52 27.80 3.97
N GLU A 220 -3.07 26.96 3.04
CA GLU A 220 -3.29 25.52 3.09
C GLU A 220 -2.03 24.79 3.56
N SER A 221 -2.19 23.96 4.59
CA SER A 221 -1.18 23.00 5.03
C SER A 221 -1.64 21.57 4.79
N ARG A 222 -0.66 20.67 4.69
CA ARG A 222 -0.90 19.23 4.56
C ARG A 222 -0.22 18.50 5.71
N SER A 223 -1.03 17.87 6.56
CA SER A 223 -0.53 17.03 7.64
C SER A 223 0.00 15.70 7.11
N TRP A 224 1.33 15.59 7.01
CA TRP A 224 2.00 14.35 6.64
C TRP A 224 1.75 13.23 7.64
N ILE A 225 1.57 13.54 8.92
CA ILE A 225 1.27 12.56 9.98
C ILE A 225 -0.01 11.80 9.67
N LYS A 226 -1.07 12.50 9.21
CA LYS A 226 -2.35 11.87 8.83
C LYS A 226 -2.24 10.98 7.60
N LEU A 227 -1.37 11.34 6.65
CA LEU A 227 -1.12 10.51 5.48
C LEU A 227 -0.34 9.25 5.86
N ILE A 228 0.70 9.38 6.69
CA ILE A 228 1.52 8.26 7.16
C ILE A 228 0.67 7.31 8.00
N SER A 229 -0.18 7.81 8.90
CA SER A 229 -1.07 6.97 9.69
C SER A 229 -2.08 6.21 8.83
N GLY A 230 -2.60 6.85 7.77
CA GLY A 230 -3.45 6.19 6.77
C GLY A 230 -2.74 5.05 6.05
N VAL A 231 -1.50 5.26 5.60
CA VAL A 231 -0.68 4.21 4.96
C VAL A 231 -0.39 3.06 5.93
N ALA A 232 -0.03 3.36 7.18
CA ALA A 232 0.20 2.35 8.20
C ALA A 232 -1.07 1.51 8.47
N LEU A 233 -2.24 2.14 8.55
CA LEU A 233 -3.53 1.47 8.70
C LEU A 233 -3.81 0.53 7.52
N LEU A 234 -3.57 0.98 6.30
CA LEU A 234 -3.72 0.15 5.10
C LEU A 234 -2.78 -1.07 5.15
N LEU A 235 -1.51 -0.89 5.51
CA LEU A 235 -0.57 -2.01 5.64
C LEU A 235 -1.02 -3.04 6.69
N MET A 236 -1.57 -2.58 7.83
CA MET A 236 -2.15 -3.47 8.85
C MET A 236 -3.37 -4.23 8.31
N VAL A 237 -4.27 -3.55 7.60
CA VAL A 237 -5.48 -4.16 7.01
C VAL A 237 -5.12 -5.20 5.94
N TRP A 238 -4.14 -4.91 5.08
CA TRP A 238 -3.67 -5.82 4.05
C TRP A 238 -2.91 -7.02 4.62
N SER A 239 -2.04 -6.80 5.62
CA SER A 239 -1.34 -7.91 6.30
C SER A 239 -2.32 -8.85 7.02
N TYR A 240 -3.36 -8.31 7.67
CA TYR A 240 -4.43 -9.10 8.25
C TYR A 240 -5.17 -9.92 7.19
N PHE A 241 -5.48 -9.33 6.03
CA PHE A 241 -6.13 -10.06 4.93
C PHE A 241 -5.26 -11.21 4.41
N VAL A 242 -3.96 -10.99 4.21
CA VAL A 242 -3.03 -12.05 3.77
C VAL A 242 -2.99 -13.19 4.79
N PHE A 243 -2.90 -12.86 6.08
CA PHE A 243 -2.94 -13.87 7.15
C PHE A 243 -4.27 -14.63 7.16
N TRP A 244 -5.40 -13.94 7.00
CA TRP A 244 -6.73 -14.53 6.93
C TRP A 244 -6.85 -15.48 5.72
N VAL A 245 -6.36 -15.09 4.54
CA VAL A 245 -6.35 -15.94 3.34
C VAL A 245 -5.52 -17.18 3.57
N PHE A 246 -4.30 -17.04 4.12
CA PHE A 246 -3.41 -18.17 4.39
C PHE A 246 -4.04 -19.16 5.37
N ARG A 247 -4.61 -18.66 6.48
CA ARG A 247 -5.29 -19.48 7.48
C ARG A 247 -6.47 -20.24 6.88
N ASN A 248 -7.33 -19.56 6.12
CA ASN A 248 -8.51 -20.21 5.51
C ASN A 248 -8.12 -21.19 4.39
N TYR A 249 -7.05 -20.90 3.65
CA TYR A 249 -6.51 -21.81 2.66
C TYR A 249 -6.00 -23.10 3.31
N ALA A 250 -5.23 -22.98 4.40
CA ALA A 250 -4.74 -24.13 5.16
C ALA A 250 -5.90 -25.01 5.68
N ILE A 251 -6.94 -24.40 6.25
CA ILE A 251 -8.15 -25.11 6.73
C ILE A 251 -8.89 -25.80 5.58
N SER A 252 -9.05 -25.14 4.44
CA SER A 252 -9.72 -25.75 3.28
C SER A 252 -8.91 -26.89 2.66
N LEU A 253 -7.58 -26.86 2.77
CA LEU A 253 -6.72 -27.92 2.26
C LEU A 253 -6.74 -29.15 3.18
N THR A 254 -6.65 -28.96 4.50
CA THR A 254 -6.67 -30.07 5.46
C THR A 254 -8.00 -30.82 5.44
N THR A 255 -9.11 -30.10 5.29
CA THR A 255 -10.45 -30.71 5.14
C THR A 255 -10.59 -31.52 3.85
N ASP A 256 -10.08 -31.04 2.71
CA ASP A 256 -10.09 -31.81 1.45
C ASP A 256 -9.22 -33.07 1.55
N VAL A 257 -8.04 -32.97 2.17
CA VAL A 257 -7.14 -34.10 2.39
C VAL A 257 -7.76 -35.14 3.33
N GLN A 258 -8.39 -34.71 4.43
CA GLN A 258 -9.09 -35.63 5.35
C GLN A 258 -10.26 -36.34 4.66
N ALA A 259 -11.04 -35.63 3.84
CA ALA A 259 -12.14 -36.23 3.09
C ALA A 259 -11.65 -37.30 2.10
N ARG A 260 -10.51 -37.07 1.42
CA ARG A 260 -9.89 -38.08 0.55
C ARG A 260 -9.38 -39.28 1.34
N LEU A 261 -8.67 -39.03 2.45
CA LEU A 261 -8.18 -40.10 3.33
C LEU A 261 -9.32 -40.96 3.87
N GLN A 262 -10.42 -40.37 4.34
CA GLN A 262 -11.59 -41.14 4.83
C GLN A 262 -12.25 -41.97 3.74
N LYS A 263 -12.27 -41.50 2.49
CA LYS A 263 -12.78 -42.26 1.36
C LYS A 263 -11.93 -43.50 1.05
N ASP A 264 -10.64 -43.46 1.34
CA ASP A 264 -9.70 -44.56 1.06
C ASP A 264 -9.52 -45.55 2.24
N ILE A 265 -10.08 -45.25 3.42
CA ILE A 265 -10.00 -46.09 4.64
C ILE A 265 -10.88 -47.38 4.66
N PRO A 266 -11.92 -47.62 3.83
CA PRO A 266 -12.78 -48.81 4.03
C PRO A 266 -12.16 -50.16 3.61
N LEU A 267 -10.87 -50.25 3.33
CA LEU A 267 -10.21 -51.49 2.88
C LEU A 267 -9.55 -52.33 3.98
N ILE A 268 -9.48 -51.86 5.23
CA ILE A 268 -8.68 -52.52 6.29
C ILE A 268 -9.54 -53.10 7.43
N ALA A 269 -10.85 -52.84 7.49
CA ALA A 269 -11.69 -53.28 8.59
C ALA A 269 -12.57 -54.50 8.21
N TYR A 270 -11.99 -55.69 8.16
CA TYR A 270 -12.74 -56.94 8.33
C TYR A 270 -12.08 -57.82 9.37
N GLN A 271 -12.46 -57.62 10.63
CA GLN A 271 -12.31 -58.61 11.67
C GLN A 271 -13.58 -58.64 12.51
N GLN A 272 -14.60 -59.36 12.03
CA GLN A 272 -15.58 -60.01 12.89
C GLN A 272 -15.86 -61.40 12.32
N LEU A 273 -15.46 -62.43 13.08
CA LEU A 273 -15.75 -63.84 12.79
C LEU A 273 -17.27 -64.09 12.84
N SER A 274 -17.81 -64.67 11.77
CA SER A 274 -19.08 -65.41 11.83
C SER A 274 -19.15 -66.49 10.75
N ILE A 275 -19.12 -67.76 11.21
CA ILE A 275 -19.60 -69.01 10.57
C ILE A 275 -19.30 -69.14 9.07
N GLU A 276 -18.10 -69.62 8.74
CA GLU A 276 -17.63 -69.80 7.35
C GLU A 276 -18.29 -70.98 6.62
N SER A 277 -18.87 -70.68 5.45
CA SER A 277 -19.09 -71.64 4.36
C SER A 277 -17.74 -72.13 3.81
N HIS A 278 -17.69 -73.30 3.14
CA HIS A 278 -16.47 -73.78 2.47
C HIS A 278 -15.90 -72.75 1.47
N LYS A 279 -16.77 -71.92 0.87
CA LYS A 279 -16.37 -70.79 0.02
C LYS A 279 -15.62 -69.71 0.80
N ASP A 280 -15.97 -69.47 2.05
CA ASP A 280 -15.34 -68.46 2.91
C ASP A 280 -13.98 -68.91 3.45
N LYS A 281 -13.80 -70.20 3.74
CA LYS A 281 -12.48 -70.77 4.08
C LYS A 281 -11.47 -70.62 2.96
N GLU A 282 -11.90 -70.83 1.72
CA GLU A 282 -11.07 -70.62 0.53
C GLU A 282 -10.70 -69.14 0.38
N ARG A 283 -11.68 -68.24 0.53
CA ARG A 283 -11.46 -66.79 0.48
C ARG A 283 -10.47 -66.32 1.56
N SER A 284 -10.69 -66.72 2.80
CA SER A 284 -9.84 -66.33 3.93
C SER A 284 -8.44 -66.90 3.79
N ALA A 285 -8.29 -68.14 3.32
CA ALA A 285 -6.98 -68.73 3.02
C ALA A 285 -6.23 -67.97 1.92
N LEU A 286 -6.90 -67.58 0.83
CA LEU A 286 -6.30 -66.81 -0.26
C LEU A 286 -5.82 -65.43 0.22
N LEU A 287 -6.68 -64.67 0.88
CA LEU A 287 -6.33 -63.33 1.36
C LEU A 287 -5.22 -63.38 2.41
N LYS A 288 -5.31 -64.34 3.35
CA LYS A 288 -4.28 -64.56 4.37
C LYS A 288 -2.93 -64.89 3.74
N TYR A 289 -2.91 -65.77 2.73
CA TYR A 289 -1.67 -66.12 2.04
C TYR A 289 -1.06 -64.91 1.35
N MET A 290 -1.86 -64.12 0.62
CA MET A 290 -1.38 -62.90 -0.03
C MET A 290 -0.85 -61.86 0.96
N VAL A 291 -1.51 -61.66 2.11
CA VAL A 291 -1.07 -60.75 3.17
C VAL A 291 0.18 -61.25 3.91
N THR A 292 0.43 -62.56 3.92
CA THR A 292 1.64 -63.13 4.55
C THR A 292 2.83 -63.04 3.59
N GLU A 293 2.60 -63.28 2.30
CA GLU A 293 3.67 -63.47 1.31
C GLU A 293 3.91 -62.27 0.38
N TYR A 294 3.21 -61.14 0.54
CA TYR A 294 3.32 -60.00 -0.38
C TYR A 294 4.75 -59.48 -0.55
N GLN A 295 5.60 -59.63 0.47
CA GLN A 295 7.01 -59.20 0.46
C GLN A 295 7.87 -60.01 -0.51
N ASN A 296 7.44 -61.23 -0.90
CA ASN A 296 8.17 -62.07 -1.83
C ASN A 296 8.13 -61.46 -3.26
N PRO A 297 9.24 -60.99 -3.82
CA PRO A 297 9.23 -60.34 -5.13
C PRO A 297 8.83 -61.27 -6.29
N SER A 298 8.95 -62.58 -6.09
CA SER A 298 8.60 -63.62 -7.06
C SER A 298 7.17 -64.12 -6.91
N LEU A 299 6.37 -63.55 -5.99
CA LEU A 299 4.99 -63.93 -5.80
C LEU A 299 4.18 -63.63 -7.07
N ASP A 300 3.69 -64.69 -7.71
CA ASP A 300 2.86 -64.61 -8.89
C ASP A 300 1.57 -65.43 -8.72
N LEU A 301 0.67 -65.28 -9.70
CA LEU A 301 -0.62 -65.93 -9.67
C LEU A 301 -0.51 -67.47 -9.70
N GLU A 302 0.51 -68.02 -10.36
CA GLU A 302 0.75 -69.47 -10.41
C GLU A 302 1.09 -69.99 -9.01
N THR A 303 2.09 -69.39 -8.36
CA THR A 303 2.56 -69.78 -7.03
C THR A 303 1.44 -69.72 -6.00
N VAL A 304 0.65 -68.64 -6.02
CA VAL A 304 -0.50 -68.48 -5.12
C VAL A 304 -1.57 -69.54 -5.40
N SER A 305 -1.88 -69.80 -6.66
CA SER A 305 -2.89 -70.79 -7.06
C SER A 305 -2.51 -72.20 -6.59
N GLN A 306 -1.24 -72.58 -6.74
CA GLN A 306 -0.73 -73.87 -6.27
C GLN A 306 -0.77 -73.99 -4.75
N GLN A 307 -0.32 -72.96 -4.04
CA GLN A 307 -0.22 -73.00 -2.58
C GLN A 307 -1.58 -73.02 -1.88
N VAL A 308 -2.59 -72.34 -2.44
CA VAL A 308 -3.95 -72.30 -1.87
C VAL A 308 -4.87 -73.38 -2.46
N GLY A 309 -4.37 -74.25 -3.36
CA GLY A 309 -5.12 -75.35 -3.96
C GLY A 309 -6.25 -74.90 -4.90
N MET A 310 -6.07 -73.77 -5.60
CA MET A 310 -7.07 -73.18 -6.50
C MET A 310 -6.53 -73.04 -7.91
N ASN A 311 -7.40 -72.99 -8.91
CA ASN A 311 -6.99 -72.59 -10.25
C ASN A 311 -6.91 -71.05 -10.38
N LYS A 312 -6.16 -70.56 -11.37
CA LYS A 312 -5.94 -69.11 -11.61
C LYS A 312 -7.22 -68.31 -11.85
N SER A 313 -8.24 -68.91 -12.46
CA SER A 313 -9.54 -68.25 -12.68
C SER A 313 -10.21 -68.00 -11.35
N LYS A 314 -10.34 -69.05 -10.52
CA LYS A 314 -10.96 -69.01 -9.21
C LYS A 314 -10.31 -67.98 -8.29
N VAL A 315 -8.98 -67.85 -8.32
CA VAL A 315 -8.26 -66.80 -7.58
C VAL A 315 -8.69 -65.39 -8.02
N ASN A 316 -8.75 -65.12 -9.34
CA ASN A 316 -9.19 -63.82 -9.83
C ASN A 316 -10.69 -63.58 -9.59
N ASP A 317 -11.52 -64.62 -9.70
CA ASP A 317 -12.96 -64.52 -9.47
C ASP A 317 -13.23 -64.14 -8.01
N ILE A 318 -12.54 -64.78 -7.06
CA ILE A 318 -12.61 -64.43 -5.63
C ILE A 318 -12.14 -62.99 -5.39
N LEU A 319 -10.98 -62.58 -5.93
CA LEU A 319 -10.46 -61.23 -5.71
C LEU A 319 -11.33 -60.13 -6.34
N LYS A 320 -11.97 -60.42 -7.48
CA LYS A 320 -12.93 -59.51 -8.11
C LYS A 320 -14.24 -59.43 -7.32
N GLU A 321 -14.74 -60.56 -6.82
CA GLU A 321 -15.97 -60.61 -6.01
C GLU A 321 -15.80 -59.84 -4.69
N GLU A 322 -14.66 -60.01 -4.00
CA GLU A 322 -14.42 -59.43 -2.68
C GLU A 322 -13.86 -57.99 -2.72
N ILE A 323 -12.96 -57.70 -3.66
CA ILE A 323 -12.13 -56.47 -3.64
C ILE A 323 -12.30 -55.66 -4.95
N GLY A 324 -12.93 -56.23 -5.97
CA GLY A 324 -13.08 -55.60 -7.28
C GLY A 324 -11.78 -55.52 -8.09
N LEU A 325 -10.74 -56.26 -7.69
CA LEU A 325 -9.40 -56.18 -8.28
C LEU A 325 -8.94 -57.53 -8.85
N THR A 326 -8.10 -57.49 -9.87
CA THR A 326 -7.34 -58.66 -10.32
C THR A 326 -6.20 -58.96 -9.35
N PHE A 327 -5.64 -60.16 -9.43
CA PHE A 327 -4.48 -60.56 -8.61
C PHE A 327 -3.34 -59.52 -8.60
N ASN A 328 -2.86 -59.12 -9.79
CA ASN A 328 -1.77 -58.16 -9.91
C ASN A 328 -2.13 -56.78 -9.35
N ALA A 329 -3.37 -56.35 -9.56
CA ALA A 329 -3.83 -55.06 -9.03
C ALA A 329 -3.92 -55.09 -7.50
N TYR A 330 -4.43 -56.19 -6.93
CA TYR A 330 -4.50 -56.36 -5.48
C TYR A 330 -3.11 -56.46 -4.84
N LEU A 331 -2.20 -57.26 -5.41
CA LEU A 331 -0.81 -57.36 -4.92
C LEU A 331 -0.10 -56.02 -4.95
N ASN A 332 -0.19 -55.27 -6.06
CA ASN A 332 0.39 -53.93 -6.17
C ASN A 332 -0.20 -52.99 -5.10
N LYS A 333 -1.52 -52.99 -4.93
CA LYS A 333 -2.20 -52.15 -3.94
C LYS A 333 -1.77 -52.47 -2.52
N LEU A 334 -1.70 -53.76 -2.18
CA LEU A 334 -1.23 -54.24 -0.88
C LEU A 334 0.20 -53.76 -0.59
N ARG A 335 1.13 -53.97 -1.54
CA ARG A 335 2.53 -53.54 -1.41
C ARG A 335 2.70 -52.03 -1.28
N ILE A 336 1.96 -51.24 -2.07
CA ILE A 336 2.01 -49.77 -2.02
C ILE A 336 1.42 -49.22 -0.72
N THR A 337 0.32 -49.82 -0.26
CA THR A 337 -0.31 -49.45 1.03
C THR A 337 0.64 -49.72 2.18
N GLU A 338 1.30 -50.87 2.19
CA GLU A 338 2.27 -51.21 3.22
C GLU A 338 3.52 -50.34 3.16
N ALA A 339 3.99 -49.99 1.95
CA ALA A 339 5.09 -49.03 1.80
C ALA A 339 4.73 -47.66 2.39
N ALA A 340 3.49 -47.19 2.20
CA ALA A 340 3.04 -45.94 2.80
C ALA A 340 3.01 -46.02 4.34
N ARG A 341 2.61 -47.17 4.90
CA ARG A 341 2.66 -47.44 6.35
C ARG A 341 4.10 -47.40 6.86
N LEU A 342 5.02 -48.11 6.22
CA LEU A 342 6.44 -48.14 6.60
C LEU A 342 7.10 -46.77 6.49
N LEU A 343 6.78 -45.97 5.47
CA LEU A 343 7.28 -44.60 5.32
C LEU A 343 6.73 -43.65 6.39
N ALA A 344 5.57 -43.96 6.97
CA ALA A 344 4.97 -43.17 8.04
C ALA A 344 5.50 -43.56 9.43
N GLU A 345 5.83 -44.83 9.65
CA GLU A 345 6.29 -45.34 10.94
C GLU A 345 7.82 -45.30 11.10
N ASN A 346 8.59 -45.45 10.02
CA ASN A 346 10.04 -45.57 10.08
C ASN A 346 10.75 -44.35 9.45
N ASN A 347 11.35 -43.53 10.31
CA ASN A 347 12.10 -42.34 9.88
C ASN A 347 13.47 -42.66 9.28
N ASP A 348 14.06 -43.81 9.61
CA ASP A 348 15.45 -44.12 9.24
C ASP A 348 15.58 -44.93 7.95
N MET A 349 14.52 -45.65 7.54
CA MET A 349 14.55 -46.44 6.31
C MET A 349 14.56 -45.54 5.07
N ASN A 350 15.52 -45.77 4.16
CA ASN A 350 15.55 -45.06 2.90
C ASN A 350 14.47 -45.60 1.93
N ILE A 351 14.15 -44.82 0.88
CA ILE A 351 13.05 -45.17 -0.03
C ILE A 351 13.30 -46.49 -0.78
N ALA A 352 14.57 -46.80 -1.08
CA ALA A 352 14.92 -48.05 -1.77
C ALA A 352 14.73 -49.26 -0.84
N GLU A 353 15.14 -49.16 0.43
CA GLU A 353 14.92 -50.18 1.45
C GLU A 353 13.43 -50.49 1.63
N VAL A 354 12.58 -49.47 1.70
CA VAL A 354 11.12 -49.67 1.78
C VAL A 354 10.59 -50.36 0.53
N ALA A 355 11.06 -49.98 -0.67
CA ALA A 355 10.63 -50.62 -1.91
C ALA A 355 10.99 -52.11 -1.92
N PHE A 356 12.20 -52.47 -1.50
CA PHE A 356 12.65 -53.86 -1.42
C PHE A 356 11.93 -54.63 -0.31
N SER A 357 11.66 -54.03 0.85
CA SER A 357 11.00 -54.70 1.98
C SER A 357 9.55 -55.06 1.72
N VAL A 358 8.87 -54.36 0.80
CA VAL A 358 7.50 -54.71 0.38
C VAL A 358 7.45 -55.57 -0.89
N GLY A 359 8.60 -56.01 -1.41
CA GLY A 359 8.66 -56.96 -2.52
C GLY A 359 8.82 -56.37 -3.93
N TYR A 360 9.31 -55.13 -4.08
CA TYR A 360 9.71 -54.61 -5.39
C TYR A 360 11.22 -54.79 -5.64
N ASN A 361 11.58 -55.42 -6.76
CA ASN A 361 12.98 -55.52 -7.20
C ASN A 361 13.50 -54.27 -7.93
N ASN A 362 12.64 -53.28 -8.17
CA ASN A 362 13.00 -52.08 -8.93
C ASN A 362 12.41 -50.84 -8.27
N ALA A 363 13.27 -50.05 -7.62
CA ALA A 363 12.89 -48.81 -6.94
C ALA A 363 12.30 -47.75 -7.89
N SER A 364 12.72 -47.71 -9.16
CA SER A 364 12.16 -46.77 -10.15
C SER A 364 10.72 -47.13 -10.53
N TYR A 365 10.44 -48.42 -10.67
CA TYR A 365 9.08 -48.91 -10.90
C TYR A 365 8.18 -48.62 -9.69
N PHE A 366 8.66 -48.92 -8.49
CA PHE A 366 7.99 -48.57 -7.23
C PHE A 366 7.65 -47.07 -7.15
N ASN A 367 8.63 -46.18 -7.41
CA ASN A 367 8.43 -44.74 -7.36
C ASN A 367 7.30 -44.27 -8.29
N ARG A 368 7.24 -44.82 -9.51
CA ARG A 368 6.19 -44.48 -10.49
C ARG A 368 4.81 -44.94 -9.98
N LEU A 369 4.73 -46.17 -9.48
CA LEU A 369 3.48 -46.75 -9.00
C LEU A 369 2.97 -46.04 -7.73
N PHE A 370 3.85 -45.77 -6.78
CA PHE A 370 3.53 -45.02 -5.56
C PHE A 370 3.03 -43.61 -5.88
N LYS A 371 3.70 -42.90 -6.80
CA LYS A 371 3.25 -41.57 -7.25
C LYS A 371 1.91 -41.62 -7.97
N SER A 372 1.64 -42.68 -8.72
CA SER A 372 0.35 -42.89 -9.36
C SER A 372 -0.77 -43.09 -8.35
N GLU A 373 -0.51 -43.80 -7.25
CA GLU A 373 -1.51 -44.09 -6.21
C GLU A 373 -1.76 -42.88 -5.30
N TYR A 374 -0.70 -42.23 -4.80
CA TYR A 374 -0.80 -41.17 -3.77
C TYR A 374 -0.66 -39.74 -4.31
N GLY A 375 -0.42 -39.56 -5.61
CA GLY A 375 -0.27 -38.25 -6.25
C GLY A 375 1.05 -37.51 -5.94
N CYS A 376 1.91 -38.06 -5.07
CA CYS A 376 3.21 -37.49 -4.73
C CYS A 376 4.31 -38.57 -4.66
N ALA A 377 5.57 -38.15 -4.79
CA ALA A 377 6.70 -39.08 -4.72
C ALA A 377 6.88 -39.62 -3.27
N PRO A 378 7.36 -40.86 -3.08
CA PRO A 378 7.58 -41.43 -1.73
C PRO A 378 8.39 -40.54 -0.79
N LYS A 379 9.42 -39.87 -1.31
CA LYS A 379 10.23 -38.90 -0.56
C LYS A 379 9.40 -37.71 -0.03
N ALA A 380 8.50 -37.18 -0.86
CA ALA A 380 7.61 -36.10 -0.46
C ALA A 380 6.58 -36.61 0.56
N PHE A 381 6.03 -37.81 0.36
CA PHE A 381 5.10 -38.46 1.30
C PHE A 381 5.72 -38.61 2.71
N LYS A 382 6.97 -39.09 2.79
CA LYS A 382 7.73 -39.20 4.05
C LYS A 382 7.90 -37.84 4.74
N SER A 383 8.31 -36.81 4.00
CA SER A 383 8.52 -35.46 4.57
C SER A 383 7.24 -34.80 5.11
N LEU A 384 6.09 -35.03 4.47
CA LEU A 384 4.81 -34.45 4.89
C LEU A 384 4.32 -35.01 6.22
N LYS A 385 4.65 -36.26 6.55
CA LYS A 385 4.30 -36.88 7.83
C LYS A 385 5.25 -36.51 8.96
N LEU A 386 6.55 -36.40 8.70
CA LEU A 386 7.54 -35.88 9.67
C LEU A 386 7.15 -34.52 10.24
N ASN A 387 6.66 -33.60 9.40
CA ASN A 387 6.18 -32.29 9.86
C ASN A 387 4.92 -32.35 10.71
N LYS A 388 4.11 -33.42 10.63
CA LYS A 388 2.92 -33.56 11.48
C LYS A 388 3.29 -34.08 12.87
N THR A 389 4.20 -35.06 12.96
CA THR A 389 4.65 -35.62 14.24
C THR A 389 5.48 -34.63 15.06
N LEU A 390 6.24 -33.73 14.40
CA LEU A 390 7.00 -32.65 15.06
C LEU A 390 6.14 -31.45 15.52
N ILE A 391 4.88 -31.39 15.10
CA ILE A 391 3.91 -30.37 15.54
C ILE A 391 3.03 -30.90 16.69
N ASP A 392 2.92 -32.23 16.83
CA ASP A 392 2.12 -32.91 17.85
C ASP A 392 2.95 -33.40 19.07
N GLN A 393 4.27 -33.11 19.12
CA GLN A 393 5.16 -33.23 20.29
C GLN A 393 5.54 -31.85 20.80
#